data_AF-A0A2T2QY93-F1
#
_entry.id   AF-A0A2T2QY93-F1
#
_cell.length_a   1.000
_cell.length_b   1.000
_cell.length_c   1.000
_cell.angle_alpha   90.00
_cell.angle_beta   90.00
_cell.angle_gamma   90.00
#
_symmetry.space_group_name_H-M   'P 1'
#
loop_
_entity.id
_entity.type
_entity.pdbx_description
1 polymer ?
#
loop_
_entity_poly.entity_id
_entity_poly.type
_entity_poly.pdbx_seq_one_letter_code
_entity_poly.pdbx_strand_id
1 'polypeptide(L)'
;MDDNKNQGEAPSIKQQLVETLRGADSVVITTQDTPGKDAFAAAIGLHLLLEKLDKVAEVVITADVPSQLQFLPADFINKELQGQRDFVIELDQSRAEADSLKYVNENNTLKVYITPYNGSFTGDDVSFSYGDYHCDAIIDLGAHEASDLTEKVTGEQKLIHNAAFLLINPGPGGPGSGDALN
;
A
#
# COMPACT_ATOMS: atom_id res chain seq x y z
N MET A 1 4.59 15.86 -51.05
CA MET A 1 4.00 16.24 -49.75
C MET A 1 3.42 14.95 -49.22
N ASP A 2 4.28 14.13 -48.62
CA ASP A 2 3.88 12.86 -48.03
C ASP A 2 3.93 13.08 -46.52
N ASP A 3 2.78 13.48 -45.98
CA ASP A 3 2.56 13.58 -44.54
C ASP A 3 2.50 12.16 -43.97
N ASN A 4 3.66 11.60 -43.64
CA ASN A 4 3.75 10.32 -42.94
C ASN A 4 3.30 10.52 -41.49
N LYS A 5 2.03 10.14 -41.24
CA LYS A 5 1.40 10.04 -39.93
C LYS A 5 2.20 9.10 -39.02
N ASN A 6 3.09 9.66 -38.22
CA ASN A 6 3.56 8.99 -37.02
C ASN A 6 2.53 9.21 -35.89
N GLN A 7 1.40 8.49 -35.96
CA GLN A 7 0.51 8.34 -34.81
C GLN A 7 1.03 7.13 -34.03
N GLY A 8 1.78 7.39 -32.95
CA GLY A 8 2.23 6.35 -32.03
C GLY A 8 1.02 5.58 -31.50
N GLU A 9 1.04 4.26 -31.70
CA GLU A 9 0.04 3.34 -31.16
C GLU A 9 -0.05 3.53 -29.64
N ALA A 10 -1.27 3.69 -29.11
CA ALA A 10 -1.46 3.85 -27.68
C ALA A 10 -0.88 2.62 -26.95
N PRO A 11 -0.13 2.79 -25.84
CA PRO A 11 0.52 1.68 -25.17
C PRO A 11 -0.53 0.66 -24.74
N SER A 12 -0.27 -0.63 -24.98
CA SER A 12 -1.13 -1.71 -24.52
C SER A 12 -1.26 -1.70 -23.00
N ILE A 13 -2.34 -2.26 -22.46
CA ILE A 13 -2.57 -2.36 -21.00
C ILE A 13 -1.38 -3.05 -20.31
N LYS A 14 -0.75 -4.03 -20.97
CA LYS A 14 0.45 -4.70 -20.45
C LYS A 14 1.66 -3.77 -20.37
N GLN A 15 1.84 -2.90 -21.36
CA GLN A 15 2.93 -1.91 -21.35
C GLN A 15 2.70 -0.86 -20.27
N GLN A 16 1.48 -0.36 -20.13
CA GLN A 16 1.11 0.58 -19.07
C GLN A 16 1.36 -0.02 -17.68
N LEU A 17 0.96 -1.27 -17.45
CA LEU A 17 1.23 -2.00 -16.21
C LEU A 17 2.74 -2.07 -15.90
N VAL A 18 3.53 -2.46 -16.90
CA VAL A 18 4.99 -2.58 -16.75
C VAL A 18 5.63 -1.22 -16.47
N GLU A 19 5.17 -0.15 -17.12
CA GLU A 19 5.65 1.21 -16.91
C GLU A 19 5.33 1.72 -15.50
N THR A 20 4.09 1.53 -15.03
CA THR A 20 3.69 1.85 -13.65
C THR A 20 4.55 1.11 -12.63
N LEU A 21 4.73 -0.21 -12.80
CA LEU A 21 5.55 -1.00 -11.87
C LEU A 21 7.04 -0.66 -11.94
N ARG A 22 7.55 -0.20 -13.09
CA ARG A 22 8.93 0.29 -13.18
C ARG A 22 9.13 1.55 -12.35
N GLY A 23 8.15 2.47 -12.35
CA GLY A 23 8.20 3.72 -11.61
C GLY A 23 7.87 3.61 -10.11
N ALA A 24 7.27 2.50 -9.67
CA ALA A 24 6.87 2.28 -8.28
C ALA A 24 8.00 1.62 -7.46
N ASP A 25 8.47 2.24 -6.39
CA ASP A 25 9.49 1.69 -5.49
C ASP A 25 8.86 0.91 -4.33
N SER A 26 7.67 1.31 -3.89
CA SER A 26 6.86 0.63 -2.88
C SER A 26 5.56 0.11 -3.49
N VAL A 27 5.33 -1.20 -3.38
CA VAL A 27 4.18 -1.90 -3.98
C VAL A 27 3.47 -2.74 -2.93
N VAL A 28 2.16 -2.58 -2.84
CA VAL A 28 1.29 -3.45 -2.03
C VAL A 28 0.62 -4.46 -2.94
N ILE A 29 0.70 -5.73 -2.58
CA ILE A 29 0.04 -6.84 -3.29
C ILE A 29 -1.05 -7.38 -2.38
N THR A 30 -2.28 -7.42 -2.87
CA THR A 30 -3.45 -7.92 -2.13
C THR A 30 -4.32 -8.81 -3.01
N THR A 31 -5.31 -9.46 -2.40
CA THR A 31 -6.23 -10.38 -3.07
C THR A 31 -7.66 -10.21 -2.57
N GLN A 32 -8.61 -10.89 -3.21
CA GLN A 32 -9.95 -11.16 -2.65
C GLN A 32 -9.88 -11.87 -1.27
N ASP A 33 -10.97 -11.80 -0.47
CA ASP A 33 -10.97 -12.31 0.93
C ASP A 33 -10.87 -13.82 1.03
N THR A 34 -11.32 -14.51 0.00
CA THR A 34 -11.22 -15.96 -0.17
C THR A 34 -10.43 -16.26 -1.43
N PRO A 35 -9.11 -15.99 -1.43
CA PRO A 35 -8.29 -16.17 -2.62
C PRO A 35 -8.15 -17.66 -2.94
N GLY A 36 -8.30 -17.99 -4.22
CA GLY A 36 -7.96 -19.30 -4.73
C GLY A 36 -6.45 -19.55 -4.67
N LYS A 37 -6.04 -20.80 -4.91
CA LYS A 37 -4.61 -21.19 -4.91
C LYS A 37 -3.77 -20.39 -5.90
N ASP A 38 -4.37 -19.99 -7.01
CA ASP A 38 -3.75 -19.18 -8.05
C ASP A 38 -3.39 -17.78 -7.55
N ALA A 39 -4.30 -17.10 -6.85
CA ALA A 39 -4.06 -15.78 -6.29
C ALA A 39 -2.93 -15.79 -5.24
N PHE A 40 -2.88 -16.83 -4.38
CA PHE A 40 -1.76 -17.02 -3.46
C PHE A 40 -0.42 -17.21 -4.19
N ALA A 41 -0.38 -18.12 -5.16
CA ALA A 41 0.84 -18.41 -5.91
C ALA A 41 1.32 -17.19 -6.71
N ALA A 42 0.38 -16.44 -7.31
CA ALA A 42 0.65 -15.21 -8.04
C ALA A 42 1.17 -14.10 -7.11
N ALA A 43 0.57 -13.92 -5.92
CA ALA A 43 1.04 -12.94 -4.93
C ALA A 43 2.48 -13.23 -4.49
N ILE A 44 2.76 -14.49 -4.15
CA ILE A 44 4.10 -14.94 -3.75
C ILE A 44 5.10 -14.75 -4.90
N GLY A 45 4.74 -15.17 -6.12
CA GLY A 45 5.61 -15.02 -7.29
C GLY A 45 5.91 -13.57 -7.62
N LEU A 46 4.90 -12.69 -7.48
CA LEU A 46 5.04 -11.26 -7.74
C LEU A 46 5.88 -10.55 -6.68
N HIS A 47 5.69 -10.90 -5.41
CA HIS A 47 6.55 -10.42 -4.32
C HIS A 47 8.02 -10.76 -4.59
N LEU A 48 8.32 -12.03 -4.86
CA LEU A 48 9.69 -12.48 -5.15
C LEU A 48 10.28 -11.83 -6.42
N LEU A 49 9.44 -11.53 -7.41
CA LEU A 49 9.86 -10.80 -8.61
C LEU A 49 10.22 -9.34 -8.29
N LEU A 50 9.36 -8.65 -7.54
CA LEU A 50 9.56 -7.24 -7.20
C LEU A 50 10.76 -7.06 -6.24
N GLU A 51 10.95 -7.96 -5.27
CA GLU A 51 12.15 -7.97 -4.44
C GLU A 51 13.43 -8.11 -5.28
N LYS A 52 13.43 -8.99 -6.29
CA LYS A 52 14.57 -9.13 -7.22
C LYS A 52 14.82 -7.90 -8.08
N LEU A 53 13.85 -7.00 -8.19
CA LEU A 53 13.97 -5.71 -8.87
C LEU A 53 14.30 -4.57 -7.89
N ASP A 54 14.73 -4.90 -6.67
CA ASP A 54 15.07 -3.96 -5.60
C ASP A 54 13.89 -3.07 -5.16
N LYS A 55 12.64 -3.56 -5.32
CA LYS A 55 11.41 -2.87 -4.89
C LYS A 55 10.93 -3.41 -3.55
N VAL A 56 10.31 -2.54 -2.75
CA VAL A 56 9.65 -2.93 -1.50
C VAL A 56 8.27 -3.48 -1.85
N ALA A 57 8.09 -4.79 -1.78
CA ALA A 57 6.83 -5.45 -2.10
C ALA A 57 6.20 -6.04 -0.83
N GLU A 58 5.12 -5.43 -0.36
CA GLU A 58 4.38 -5.94 0.80
C GLU A 58 3.19 -6.79 0.35
N VAL A 59 3.05 -8.00 0.90
CA VAL A 59 1.90 -8.88 0.59
C VAL A 59 0.92 -8.86 1.75
N VAL A 60 -0.32 -8.45 1.48
CA VAL A 60 -1.41 -8.40 2.44
C VAL A 60 -2.52 -9.37 2.02
N ILE A 61 -2.69 -10.46 2.75
CA ILE A 61 -3.75 -11.45 2.50
C ILE A 61 -4.39 -11.82 3.83
N THR A 62 -5.67 -11.54 3.98
CA THR A 62 -6.42 -11.81 5.22
C THR A 62 -6.72 -13.30 5.42
N ALA A 63 -6.86 -14.06 4.33
CA ALA A 63 -7.05 -15.51 4.36
C ALA A 63 -5.82 -16.28 4.85
N ASP A 64 -6.06 -17.43 5.47
CA ASP A 64 -4.98 -18.35 5.85
C ASP A 64 -4.41 -19.08 4.65
N VAL A 65 -3.10 -19.29 4.66
CA VAL A 65 -2.39 -20.02 3.60
C VAL A 65 -2.86 -21.48 3.61
N PRO A 66 -3.43 -22.00 2.52
CA PRO A 66 -3.88 -23.39 2.44
C PRO A 66 -2.71 -24.36 2.70
N SER A 67 -2.99 -25.48 3.38
CA SER A 67 -1.96 -26.48 3.72
C SER A 67 -1.20 -27.01 2.49
N GLN A 68 -1.86 -27.07 1.34
CA GLN A 68 -1.25 -27.51 0.08
C GLN A 68 -0.24 -26.52 -0.49
N LEU A 69 -0.21 -25.27 0.00
CA LEU A 69 0.71 -24.21 -0.44
C LEU A 69 1.81 -23.91 0.58
N GLN A 70 1.88 -24.64 1.70
CA GLN A 70 2.93 -24.46 2.73
C GLN A 70 4.36 -24.73 2.23
N PHE A 71 4.51 -25.36 1.06
CA PHE A 71 5.82 -25.54 0.43
C PHE A 71 6.37 -24.24 -0.18
N LEU A 72 5.51 -23.23 -0.40
CA LEU A 72 5.92 -21.91 -0.88
C LEU A 72 6.38 -21.04 0.29
N PRO A 73 7.36 -20.14 0.08
CA PRO A 73 7.72 -19.16 1.09
C PRO A 73 6.52 -18.21 1.28
N ALA A 74 5.99 -18.16 2.51
CA ALA A 74 4.81 -17.38 2.85
C ALA A 74 4.99 -16.55 4.13
N ASP A 75 6.18 -16.55 4.72
CA ASP A 75 6.46 -15.89 6.00
C ASP A 75 6.35 -14.35 5.94
N PHE A 76 6.41 -13.77 4.73
CA PHE A 76 6.26 -12.34 4.47
C PHE A 76 4.80 -11.90 4.25
N ILE A 77 3.85 -12.84 4.23
CA ILE A 77 2.43 -12.53 4.05
C ILE A 77 1.89 -11.98 5.35
N ASN A 78 1.47 -10.71 5.32
CA ASN A 78 0.86 -10.05 6.46
C ASN A 78 -0.66 -10.10 6.36
N LYS A 79 -1.33 -10.14 7.52
CA LYS A 79 -2.80 -10.00 7.59
C LYS A 79 -3.24 -8.56 7.43
N GLU A 80 -2.34 -7.63 7.73
CA GLU A 80 -2.56 -6.19 7.67
C GLU A 80 -1.31 -5.52 7.12
N LEU A 81 -1.50 -4.37 6.48
CA LEU A 81 -0.41 -3.54 5.99
C LEU A 81 0.56 -3.13 7.13
N GLN A 82 1.84 -3.41 6.98
CA GLN A 82 2.96 -3.19 7.92
C GLN A 82 3.87 -2.03 7.50
N GLY A 83 3.68 -1.50 6.29
CA GLY A 83 4.50 -0.43 5.71
C GLY A 83 4.71 0.78 6.63
N GLN A 84 5.78 1.52 6.32
CA GLN A 84 6.13 2.74 7.07
C GLN A 84 4.98 3.73 6.99
N ARG A 85 4.34 3.95 8.13
CA ARG A 85 3.44 5.08 8.34
C ARG A 85 4.23 6.23 8.95
N ASP A 86 3.88 7.44 8.57
CA ASP A 86 4.32 8.60 9.34
C ASP A 86 3.71 8.51 10.74
N PHE A 87 4.54 8.70 11.77
CA PHE A 87 4.04 8.91 13.13
C PHE A 87 3.81 10.40 13.31
N VAL A 88 2.55 10.82 13.31
CA VAL A 88 2.16 12.22 13.35
C VAL A 88 1.93 12.63 14.80
N ILE A 89 2.64 13.67 15.21
CA ILE A 89 2.47 14.32 16.51
C ILE A 89 1.75 15.64 16.24
N GLU A 90 0.51 15.73 16.67
CA GLU A 90 -0.32 16.93 16.54
C GLU A 90 -0.33 17.70 17.85
N LEU A 91 -0.37 19.03 17.74
CA LEU A 91 -0.45 19.94 18.88
C LEU A 91 -1.65 20.85 18.71
N ASP A 92 -2.61 20.80 19.63
CA ASP A 92 -3.72 21.73 19.69
C ASP A 92 -3.22 23.12 20.12
N GLN A 93 -3.45 24.10 19.25
CA GLN A 93 -3.05 25.50 19.46
C GLN A 93 -4.21 26.41 19.85
N SER A 94 -5.38 25.84 20.20
CA SER A 94 -6.56 26.62 20.60
C SER A 94 -6.34 27.46 21.87
N ARG A 95 -5.42 27.03 22.75
CA ARG A 95 -5.12 27.67 24.05
C ARG A 95 -3.76 28.37 24.12
N ALA A 96 -2.81 27.95 23.27
CA ALA A 96 -1.45 28.48 23.20
C ALA A 96 -0.94 28.37 21.76
N GLU A 97 -0.31 29.42 21.24
CA GLU A 97 0.21 29.45 19.87
C GLU A 97 1.70 29.05 19.85
N ALA A 98 2.08 28.14 18.96
CA ALA A 98 3.47 27.70 18.84
C ALA A 98 4.32 28.75 18.08
N ASP A 99 5.41 29.22 18.69
CA ASP A 99 6.30 30.22 18.09
C ASP A 99 7.57 29.59 17.50
N SER A 100 8.21 28.70 18.27
CA SER A 100 9.47 28.07 17.90
C SER A 100 9.42 26.56 18.06
N LEU A 101 9.89 25.85 17.04
CA LEU A 101 10.08 24.40 17.02
C LEU A 101 11.55 24.06 16.79
N LYS A 102 12.09 23.18 17.62
CA LYS A 102 13.42 22.59 17.47
C LYS A 102 13.36 21.10 17.75
N TYR A 103 14.04 20.28 16.96
CA TYR A 103 14.20 18.86 17.26
C TYR A 103 15.68 18.49 17.45
N VAL A 104 15.92 17.47 18.27
CA VAL A 104 17.26 16.92 18.53
C VAL A 104 17.16 15.40 18.61
N ASN A 105 18.04 14.70 17.88
CA ASN A 105 18.23 13.26 18.01
C ASN A 105 19.38 12.97 18.97
N GLU A 106 19.07 12.40 20.13
CA GLU A 106 20.05 12.07 21.18
C GLU A 106 19.70 10.73 21.82
N ASN A 107 20.69 9.85 22.02
CA ASN A 107 20.52 8.56 22.72
C ASN A 107 19.32 7.75 22.20
N ASN A 108 19.20 7.63 20.87
CA ASN A 108 18.10 6.91 20.21
C ASN A 108 16.70 7.49 20.53
N THR A 109 16.62 8.77 20.91
CA THR A 109 15.38 9.48 21.24
C THR A 109 15.29 10.76 20.41
N LEU A 110 14.18 10.94 19.70
CA LEU A 110 13.81 12.21 19.08
C LEU A 110 13.16 13.10 20.14
N LYS A 111 13.77 14.23 20.45
CA LYS A 111 13.20 15.27 21.33
C LYS A 111 12.71 16.42 20.48
N VAL A 112 11.44 16.80 20.63
CA VAL A 112 10.86 17.99 20.01
C VAL A 112 10.60 19.04 21.09
N TYR A 113 11.20 20.21 20.93
CA TYR A 113 11.05 21.37 21.80
C TYR A 113 10.14 22.37 21.12
N ILE A 114 9.03 22.69 21.79
CA ILE A 114 8.03 23.66 21.31
C ILE A 114 7.98 24.78 22.34
N THR A 115 8.28 26.00 21.91
CA THR A 115 8.17 27.20 22.76
C THR A 115 6.93 27.98 22.31
N PRO A 116 5.94 28.18 23.20
CA PRO A 116 4.76 28.96 22.86
C PRO A 116 5.08 30.46 22.82
N TYR A 117 4.37 31.20 21.97
CA TYR A 117 4.38 32.67 21.99
C TYR A 117 3.71 33.21 23.25
N ASN A 118 2.61 32.58 23.67
CA ASN A 118 1.86 32.88 24.88
C ASN A 118 1.24 31.62 25.50
N GLY A 119 0.92 31.66 26.78
CA GLY A 119 0.35 30.52 27.48
C GLY A 119 1.36 29.38 27.68
N SER A 120 0.83 28.14 27.77
CA SER A 120 1.62 26.93 27.97
C SER A 120 0.89 25.73 27.40
N PHE A 121 1.61 24.84 26.72
CA PHE A 121 1.11 23.54 26.31
C PHE A 121 1.17 22.53 27.47
N THR A 122 0.20 21.63 27.53
CA THR A 122 0.19 20.46 28.41
C THR A 122 0.15 19.17 27.58
N GLY A 123 0.31 18.02 28.24
CA GLY A 123 0.22 16.73 27.55
C GLY A 123 -1.15 16.48 26.90
N ASP A 124 -2.21 17.11 27.39
CA ASP A 124 -3.56 16.99 26.82
C ASP A 124 -3.71 17.73 25.50
N ASP A 125 -2.81 18.67 25.19
CA ASP A 125 -2.77 19.36 23.90
C ASP A 125 -2.07 18.54 22.82
N VAL A 126 -1.43 17.41 23.18
CA VAL A 126 -0.69 16.56 22.23
C VAL A 126 -1.50 15.32 21.91
N SER A 127 -1.81 15.13 20.62
CA SER A 127 -2.37 13.89 20.10
C SER A 127 -1.36 13.17 19.21
N PHE A 128 -1.49 11.85 19.19
CA PHE A 128 -0.72 10.99 18.31
C PHE A 128 -1.67 10.33 17.33
N SER A 129 -1.30 10.37 16.06
CA SER A 129 -1.99 9.67 15.00
C SER A 129 -0.95 9.01 14.09
N TYR A 130 -1.41 8.07 13.29
CA TYR A 130 -0.60 7.52 12.22
C TYR A 130 -1.09 8.15 10.92
N GLY A 131 -0.14 8.66 10.14
CA GLY A 131 -0.41 9.15 8.81
C GLY A 131 -0.75 8.02 7.84
N ASP A 132 -0.86 8.43 6.59
CA ASP A 132 -1.18 7.57 5.47
C ASP A 132 -0.08 6.52 5.26
N TYR A 133 -0.44 5.41 4.63
CA TYR A 133 0.57 4.48 4.14
C TYR A 133 1.19 5.02 2.86
N HIS A 134 2.51 5.00 2.82
CA HIS A 134 3.27 5.35 1.61
C HIS A 134 3.45 4.11 0.73
N CYS A 135 2.69 4.04 -0.37
CA CYS A 135 2.99 3.15 -1.48
C CYS A 135 2.76 3.83 -2.82
N ASP A 136 3.53 3.43 -3.82
CA ASP A 136 3.46 3.99 -5.17
C ASP A 136 2.46 3.21 -6.04
N ALA A 137 2.26 1.92 -5.73
CA ALA A 137 1.29 1.08 -6.43
C ALA A 137 0.62 0.07 -5.50
N ILE A 138 -0.63 -0.26 -5.83
CA ILE A 138 -1.38 -1.35 -5.23
C ILE A 138 -1.83 -2.29 -6.34
N ILE A 139 -1.56 -3.57 -6.17
CA ILE A 139 -1.91 -4.64 -7.09
C ILE A 139 -2.92 -5.54 -6.39
N ASP A 140 -4.16 -5.57 -6.89
CA ASP A 140 -5.15 -6.56 -6.46
C ASP A 140 -5.20 -7.71 -7.46
N LEU A 141 -5.01 -8.93 -6.93
CA LEU A 141 -5.16 -10.16 -7.68
C LEU A 141 -6.56 -10.75 -7.46
N GLY A 142 -7.39 -10.65 -8.49
CA GLY A 142 -8.73 -11.23 -8.51
C GLY A 142 -9.88 -10.24 -8.32
N ALA A 143 -9.64 -8.99 -7.92
CA ALA A 143 -10.67 -7.96 -7.94
C ALA A 143 -11.22 -7.74 -9.36
N HIS A 144 -12.51 -7.45 -9.45
CA HIS A 144 -13.19 -7.13 -10.70
C HIS A 144 -13.34 -5.62 -10.88
N GLU A 145 -13.49 -4.90 -9.77
CA GLU A 145 -13.67 -3.45 -9.78
C GLU A 145 -12.82 -2.77 -8.69
N ALA A 146 -12.46 -1.50 -8.92
CA ALA A 146 -11.63 -0.75 -7.97
C ALA A 146 -12.33 -0.50 -6.62
N SER A 147 -13.66 -0.60 -6.57
CA SER A 147 -14.44 -0.53 -5.34
C SER A 147 -14.11 -1.66 -4.36
N ASP A 148 -13.84 -2.86 -4.88
CA ASP A 148 -13.51 -4.05 -4.07
C ASP A 148 -12.21 -3.86 -3.30
N LEU A 149 -11.27 -3.14 -3.92
CA LEU A 149 -9.97 -2.80 -3.36
C LEU A 149 -10.07 -1.65 -2.35
N THR A 150 -10.94 -0.68 -2.64
CA THR A 150 -11.14 0.50 -1.80
C THR A 150 -11.61 0.09 -0.41
N GLU A 151 -12.61 -0.80 -0.27
CA GLU A 151 -13.10 -1.21 1.05
C GLU A 151 -12.03 -1.88 1.93
N LYS A 152 -11.16 -2.69 1.32
CA LYS A 152 -10.11 -3.45 2.01
C LYS A 152 -8.92 -2.60 2.42
N VAL A 153 -8.54 -1.70 1.53
CA VAL A 153 -7.40 -0.82 1.75
C VAL A 153 -7.79 0.37 2.60
N THR A 154 -9.04 0.83 2.57
CA THR A 154 -9.51 2.03 3.31
C THR A 154 -10.29 1.73 4.60
N GLY A 155 -10.58 0.46 4.89
CA GLY A 155 -11.16 0.03 6.17
C GLY A 155 -10.32 0.49 7.37
N GLU A 156 -10.96 1.27 8.25
CA GLU A 156 -10.44 1.87 9.50
C GLU A 156 -9.28 2.89 9.37
N GLN A 157 -9.43 3.93 8.54
CA GLN A 157 -8.48 5.07 8.48
C GLN A 157 -7.11 4.72 7.88
N LYS A 158 -7.11 3.93 6.81
CA LYS A 158 -5.94 3.73 5.96
C LYS A 158 -6.14 4.53 4.68
N LEU A 159 -5.84 5.82 4.73
CA LEU A 159 -5.76 6.61 3.51
C LEU A 159 -4.42 6.25 2.84
N ILE A 160 -4.48 5.93 1.56
CA ILE A 160 -3.29 5.78 0.72
C ILE A 160 -3.37 6.91 -0.30
N HIS A 161 -2.43 7.85 -0.20
CA HIS A 161 -2.37 8.98 -1.10
C HIS A 161 -1.49 8.64 -2.32
N ASN A 162 -1.95 8.99 -3.52
CA ASN A 162 -1.16 8.91 -4.77
C ASN A 162 -0.70 7.52 -5.26
N ALA A 163 -1.22 6.41 -4.72
CA ALA A 163 -0.90 5.09 -5.27
C ALA A 163 -1.63 4.80 -6.60
N ALA A 164 -0.92 4.19 -7.54
CA ALA A 164 -1.53 3.64 -8.75
C ALA A 164 -2.25 2.32 -8.43
N PHE A 165 -3.54 2.23 -8.74
CA PHE A 165 -4.32 1.01 -8.54
C PHE A 165 -4.28 0.12 -9.79
N LEU A 166 -3.87 -1.13 -9.62
CA LEU A 166 -3.69 -2.11 -10.68
C LEU A 166 -4.51 -3.36 -10.34
N LEU A 167 -5.44 -3.73 -11.21
CA LEU A 167 -6.26 -4.93 -11.05
C LEU A 167 -5.78 -5.99 -12.04
N ILE A 168 -5.41 -7.16 -11.53
CA ILE A 168 -5.00 -8.31 -12.35
C ILE A 168 -5.97 -9.44 -12.09
N ASN A 169 -6.79 -9.74 -13.10
CA ASN A 169 -7.78 -10.80 -13.03
C ASN A 169 -7.59 -11.79 -14.19
N PRO A 170 -7.63 -13.11 -13.94
CA PRO A 170 -7.57 -14.12 -15.01
C PRO A 170 -8.77 -14.09 -15.99
N GLY A 171 -9.81 -13.29 -15.73
CA GLY A 171 -10.97 -13.11 -16.59
C GLY A 171 -12.17 -13.97 -16.16
N PRO A 172 -13.32 -13.88 -16.87
CA PRO A 172 -14.51 -14.66 -16.53
C PRO A 172 -14.21 -16.16 -16.66
N GLY A 173 -14.30 -16.90 -15.55
CA GLY A 173 -13.98 -18.33 -15.46
C GLY A 173 -12.68 -18.65 -14.70
N GLY A 174 -12.00 -17.66 -14.11
CA GLY A 174 -10.89 -17.90 -13.19
C GLY A 174 -11.35 -18.51 -11.86
N PRO A 175 -10.46 -19.15 -11.08
CA PRO A 175 -10.80 -19.86 -9.84
C PRO A 175 -11.37 -18.96 -8.70
N GLY A 176 -11.56 -17.66 -8.93
CA GLY A 176 -12.29 -16.74 -8.05
C GLY A 176 -13.72 -16.43 -8.50
N SER A 177 -14.15 -16.83 -9.69
CA SER A 177 -15.46 -16.47 -10.26
C SER A 177 -16.63 -17.38 -9.86
N GLY A 178 -16.50 -18.17 -8.79
CA GLY A 178 -17.62 -18.93 -8.22
C GLY A 178 -17.47 -20.45 -8.11
N ASP A 179 -16.27 -21.01 -8.31
CA ASP A 179 -16.04 -22.42 -7.95
C ASP A 179 -15.68 -22.52 -6.45
N ALA A 180 -16.69 -22.29 -5.63
CA ALA A 180 -16.66 -22.71 -4.23
C ALA A 180 -16.35 -24.21 -4.20
N LEU A 181 -15.24 -24.54 -3.55
CA LEU A 181 -14.75 -25.89 -3.31
C LEU A 181 -15.89 -26.77 -2.77
N ASN A 182 -16.26 -27.78 -3.54
CA ASN A 182 -17.03 -28.93 -3.09
C ASN A 182 -16.07 -29.98 -2.52
#